data_AF-A0A5E4HH49-F1
#
_entry.id   AF-A0A5E4HH49-F1
#
_cell.length_a   1.000
_cell.length_b   1.000
_cell.length_c   1.000
_cell.angle_alpha   90.00
_cell.angle_beta   90.00
_cell.angle_gamma   90.00
#
_symmetry.space_group_name_H-M   'P 1'
#
loop_
_entity.id
_entity.type
_entity.pdbx_description
1 polymer ?
#
loop_
_entity_poly.entity_id
_entity_poly.type
_entity_poly.pdbx_seq_one_letter_code
_entity_poly.pdbx_strand_id
1 'polypeptide(L)'
;MKPAAAIWAAATLFTAGCLGGGSESVWVSILPHGCLEAPWQQQWLLVNGINLSAYPGDRDYEIMRSYYGALFHPLNITVTNFSDAFLCGGGCSCPRGDRVWLLVPVENLSFVESEGFRQTSPEFLCGSDSDCVAVDDCCGCDRGGGRKAINKDYVGKWKEYLLCGQAPCPGVPLDEPGCRGAVRCVVNECVFVE
;
A
#
# COMPACT_ATOMS: atom_id res chain seq x y z
N MET A 1 62.66 -33.86 30.79
CA MET A 1 61.62 -33.22 31.63
C MET A 1 61.21 -31.91 30.95
N LYS A 2 59.89 -31.65 30.88
CA LYS A 2 59.16 -30.53 30.23
C LYS A 2 59.65 -29.11 30.67
N PRO A 3 59.32 -27.98 30.00
CA PRO A 3 58.08 -27.76 29.23
C PRO A 3 58.18 -27.08 27.85
N ALA A 4 57.07 -27.24 27.12
CA ALA A 4 56.72 -26.64 25.84
C ALA A 4 56.32 -25.17 25.99
N ALA A 5 56.69 -24.34 25.01
CA ALA A 5 56.24 -22.95 24.90
C ALA A 5 54.84 -22.90 24.25
N ALA A 6 53.94 -22.20 24.91
CA ALA A 6 52.52 -22.08 24.56
C ALA A 6 52.24 -20.92 23.58
N ILE A 7 51.20 -21.15 22.81
CA ILE A 7 50.57 -20.36 21.75
C ILE A 7 49.92 -19.08 22.30
N TRP A 8 50.03 -17.96 21.58
CA TRP A 8 49.01 -16.90 21.57
C TRP A 8 48.89 -16.33 20.14
N ALA A 9 48.19 -17.05 19.27
CA ALA A 9 47.61 -16.46 18.07
C ALA A 9 46.20 -15.99 18.45
N ALA A 10 46.05 -14.68 18.65
CA ALA A 10 44.75 -14.05 18.80
C ALA A 10 44.01 -14.15 17.45
N ALA A 11 43.23 -15.21 17.28
CA ALA A 11 42.27 -15.32 16.20
C ALA A 11 41.10 -14.38 16.51
N THR A 12 41.16 -13.15 15.99
CA THR A 12 40.01 -12.26 15.91
C THR A 12 38.98 -12.92 15.00
N LEU A 13 38.05 -13.64 15.61
CA LEU A 13 36.79 -14.04 15.02
C LEU A 13 36.02 -12.76 14.67
N PHE A 14 36.23 -12.24 13.46
CA PHE A 14 35.23 -11.39 12.84
C PHE A 14 34.01 -12.28 12.64
N THR A 15 33.08 -12.19 13.59
CA THR A 15 31.70 -12.60 13.37
C THR A 15 31.22 -11.82 12.16
N ALA A 16 31.19 -12.49 11.01
CA ALA A 16 30.40 -12.07 9.86
C ALA A 16 28.94 -12.09 10.33
N GLY A 17 28.54 -11.02 11.00
CA GLY A 17 27.15 -10.77 11.33
C GLY A 17 26.42 -10.74 10.01
N CYS A 18 25.46 -11.64 9.85
CA CYS A 18 24.51 -11.61 8.76
C CYS A 18 23.81 -10.26 8.79
N LEU A 19 24.34 -9.28 8.04
CA LEU A 19 23.63 -8.08 7.63
C LEU A 19 22.63 -8.51 6.55
N GLY A 20 21.67 -9.34 6.95
CA GLY A 20 20.42 -9.53 6.23
C GLY A 20 19.57 -8.29 6.43
N GLY A 21 20.03 -7.16 5.89
CA GLY A 21 19.21 -5.96 5.73
C GLY A 21 18.18 -6.27 4.65
N GLY A 22 17.11 -6.97 5.02
CA GLY A 22 15.91 -6.93 4.22
C GLY A 22 15.48 -5.48 4.17
N SER A 23 15.52 -4.85 2.99
CA SER A 23 14.97 -3.52 2.82
C SER A 23 13.50 -3.57 3.23
N GLU A 24 13.14 -2.72 4.18
CA GLU A 24 11.75 -2.57 4.57
C GLU A 24 10.97 -2.04 3.36
N SER A 25 9.80 -2.63 3.09
CA SER A 25 8.95 -2.22 1.97
C SER A 25 7.59 -1.81 2.49
N VAL A 26 7.02 -0.79 1.85
CA VAL A 26 5.70 -0.25 2.16
C VAL A 26 4.79 -0.33 0.95
N TRP A 27 3.52 -0.59 1.18
CA TRP A 27 2.52 -0.47 0.14
C TRP A 27 2.21 1.01 -0.09
N VAL A 28 2.14 1.40 -1.35
CA VAL A 28 1.66 2.70 -1.77
C VAL A 28 0.57 2.52 -2.81
N SER A 29 -0.38 3.44 -2.88
CA SER A 29 -1.42 3.45 -3.91
C SER A 29 -1.64 4.83 -4.50
N ILE A 30 -2.10 4.87 -5.74
CA ILE A 30 -2.46 6.11 -6.41
C ILE A 30 -3.89 6.02 -6.95
N LEU A 31 -4.61 7.14 -6.85
CA LEU A 31 -5.91 7.27 -7.50
C LEU A 31 -5.73 7.35 -9.03
N PRO A 32 -6.76 7.01 -9.82
CA PRO A 32 -6.69 7.16 -11.26
C PRO A 32 -6.30 8.60 -11.63
N HIS A 33 -5.22 8.78 -12.40
CA HIS A 33 -4.79 10.10 -12.89
C HIS A 33 -5.70 10.63 -14.00
N GLY A 34 -5.69 11.94 -14.25
CA GLY A 34 -6.22 12.49 -15.50
C GLY A 34 -5.53 11.89 -16.75
N CYS A 35 -6.14 12.05 -17.92
CA CYS A 35 -5.64 11.42 -19.15
C CYS A 35 -4.19 11.77 -19.48
N LEU A 36 -3.35 10.72 -19.57
CA LEU A 36 -1.97 10.79 -20.02
C LEU A 36 -1.04 11.66 -19.16
N GLU A 37 -1.44 12.03 -17.95
CA GLU A 37 -0.61 12.83 -17.04
C GLU A 37 0.36 11.97 -16.23
N ALA A 38 0.20 10.65 -16.27
CA ALA A 38 1.01 9.78 -15.44
C ALA A 38 2.47 9.73 -15.93
N PRO A 39 3.44 9.61 -15.02
CA PRO A 39 4.87 9.63 -15.36
C PRO A 39 5.28 8.55 -16.37
N TRP A 40 4.70 7.34 -16.27
CA TRP A 40 4.97 6.25 -17.21
C TRP A 40 4.39 6.52 -18.60
N GLN A 41 3.24 7.20 -18.67
CA GLN A 41 2.63 7.64 -19.94
C GLN A 41 3.50 8.67 -20.63
N GLN A 42 3.94 9.69 -19.87
CA GLN A 42 4.85 10.73 -20.35
C GLN A 42 6.17 10.14 -20.86
N GLN A 43 6.78 9.25 -20.08
CA GLN A 43 8.03 8.59 -20.49
C GLN A 43 7.86 7.75 -21.76
N TRP A 44 6.75 6.99 -21.87
CA TRP A 44 6.49 6.21 -23.08
C TRP A 44 6.31 7.12 -24.30
N LEU A 45 5.56 8.22 -24.17
CA LEU A 45 5.35 9.19 -25.24
C LEU A 45 6.67 9.80 -25.69
N LEU A 46 7.54 10.19 -24.76
CA LEU A 46 8.87 10.73 -25.07
C LEU A 46 9.71 9.74 -25.90
N VAL A 47 9.67 8.44 -25.56
CA VAL A 47 10.40 7.40 -26.29
C VAL A 47 9.78 7.08 -27.66
N ASN A 48 8.48 7.29 -27.83
CA ASN A 48 7.72 6.93 -29.04
C ASN A 48 7.31 8.16 -29.88
N GLY A 49 8.03 9.28 -29.75
CA GLY A 49 7.86 10.44 -30.62
C GLY A 49 6.63 11.31 -30.33
N ILE A 50 6.14 11.32 -29.09
CA ILE A 50 5.03 12.15 -28.59
C ILE A 50 3.74 11.97 -29.41
N ASN A 51 3.50 10.73 -29.86
CA ASN A 51 2.30 10.39 -30.60
C ASN A 51 1.18 9.92 -29.66
N LEU A 52 0.32 10.85 -29.25
CA LEU A 52 -0.80 10.58 -28.33
C LEU A 52 -1.77 9.51 -28.85
N SER A 53 -2.07 9.50 -30.16
CA SER A 53 -2.99 8.53 -30.75
C SER A 53 -2.39 7.14 -30.88
N ALA A 54 -1.07 7.01 -30.75
CA ALA A 54 -0.38 5.73 -30.72
C ALA A 54 -0.22 5.16 -29.30
N TYR A 55 -0.60 5.90 -28.25
CA TYR A 55 -0.49 5.40 -26.88
C TYR A 55 -1.37 4.16 -26.67
N PRO A 56 -0.80 2.98 -26.34
CA PRO A 56 -1.57 1.76 -26.21
C PRO A 56 -2.20 1.72 -24.83
N GLY A 57 -3.29 2.46 -24.64
CA GLY A 57 -3.99 2.55 -23.36
C GLY A 57 -4.46 1.19 -22.83
N ASP A 58 -4.63 0.19 -23.70
CA ASP A 58 -4.92 -1.18 -23.33
C ASP A 58 -3.76 -1.86 -22.58
N ARG A 59 -2.52 -1.43 -22.82
CA ARG A 59 -1.26 -1.95 -22.25
C ARG A 59 -0.64 -1.05 -21.16
N ASP A 60 -1.41 -0.12 -20.60
CA ASP A 60 -0.93 0.86 -19.62
C ASP A 60 -0.15 0.22 -18.44
N TYR A 61 -0.62 -0.94 -17.95
CA TYR A 61 0.06 -1.68 -16.88
C TYR A 61 1.41 -2.27 -17.25
N GLU A 62 1.56 -2.72 -18.50
CA GLU A 62 2.85 -3.21 -18.98
C GLU A 62 3.85 -2.06 -19.07
N ILE A 63 3.40 -0.90 -19.55
CA ILE A 63 4.20 0.33 -19.63
C ILE A 63 4.60 0.79 -18.24
N MET A 64 3.65 0.88 -17.31
CA MET A 64 3.89 1.25 -15.92
C MET A 64 4.85 0.27 -15.22
N ARG A 65 4.66 -1.04 -15.42
CA ARG A 65 5.55 -2.07 -14.88
C ARG A 65 6.96 -1.93 -15.43
N SER A 66 7.11 -1.64 -16.72
CA SER A 66 8.42 -1.39 -17.33
C SER A 66 9.07 -0.12 -16.76
N TYR A 67 8.29 0.95 -16.56
CA TYR A 67 8.77 2.22 -16.03
C TYR A 67 9.29 2.07 -14.60
N TYR A 68 8.45 1.61 -13.67
CA TYR A 68 8.86 1.45 -12.28
C TYR A 68 9.79 0.26 -12.05
N GLY A 69 9.72 -0.79 -12.87
CA GLY A 69 10.66 -1.91 -12.81
C GLY A 69 12.09 -1.48 -13.14
N ALA A 70 12.28 -0.50 -14.03
CA ALA A 70 13.60 0.07 -14.30
C ALA A 70 14.14 0.93 -13.15
N LEU A 71 13.25 1.50 -12.33
CA LEU A 71 13.60 2.35 -11.18
C LEU A 71 13.80 1.54 -9.90
N PHE A 72 13.01 0.48 -9.70
CA PHE A 72 12.95 -0.30 -8.47
C PHE A 72 13.04 -1.80 -8.77
N HIS A 73 14.02 -2.47 -8.15
CA HIS A 73 14.17 -3.92 -8.22
C HIS A 73 14.26 -4.53 -6.82
N PRO A 74 13.48 -5.58 -6.49
CA PRO A 74 12.30 -6.10 -7.21
C PRO A 74 11.02 -5.30 -6.88
N LEU A 75 10.16 -5.09 -7.87
CA LEU A 75 8.88 -4.38 -7.70
C LEU A 75 7.70 -5.35 -7.79
N ASN A 76 6.80 -5.31 -6.79
CA ASN A 76 5.52 -6.00 -6.84
C ASN A 76 4.41 -4.99 -7.15
N ILE A 77 3.71 -5.19 -8.26
CA ILE A 77 2.61 -4.32 -8.73
C ILE A 77 1.32 -5.11 -8.66
N THR A 78 0.37 -4.59 -7.90
CA THR A 78 -1.00 -5.11 -7.84
C THR A 78 -1.96 -4.05 -8.38
N VAL A 79 -2.89 -4.46 -9.23
CA VAL A 79 -3.84 -3.58 -9.91
C VAL A 79 -5.23 -4.11 -9.65
N THR A 80 -6.16 -3.22 -9.33
CA THR A 80 -7.53 -3.61 -9.01
C THR A 80 -8.50 -2.59 -9.59
N ASN A 81 -9.68 -3.08 -9.98
CA ASN A 81 -10.63 -2.29 -10.75
C ASN A 81 -11.44 -1.37 -9.83
N PHE A 82 -11.13 -0.08 -9.83
CA PHE A 82 -11.79 1.00 -9.10
C PHE A 82 -13.07 1.48 -9.79
N SER A 83 -14.14 0.72 -9.56
CA SER A 83 -15.46 0.98 -10.14
C SER A 83 -16.24 2.13 -9.46
N ASP A 84 -15.56 3.18 -9.01
CA ASP A 84 -16.25 4.38 -8.51
C ASP A 84 -16.52 5.30 -9.71
N ALA A 85 -17.74 5.20 -10.24
CA ALA A 85 -18.23 5.92 -11.42
C ALA A 85 -18.17 7.46 -11.29
N PHE A 86 -17.80 7.98 -10.13
CA PHE A 86 -17.90 9.40 -9.77
C PHE A 86 -16.72 10.27 -10.21
N LEU A 87 -15.58 9.69 -10.61
CA LEU A 87 -14.38 10.46 -11.01
C LEU A 87 -14.31 10.80 -12.51
N CYS A 88 -15.33 10.39 -13.27
CA CYS A 88 -15.42 10.55 -14.72
C CYS A 88 -16.05 11.89 -15.15
N GLY A 89 -15.37 13.00 -14.86
CA GLY A 89 -15.78 14.33 -15.32
C GLY A 89 -15.48 14.59 -16.81
N GLY A 90 -16.30 14.04 -17.72
CA GLY A 90 -16.69 14.59 -19.04
C GLY A 90 -15.67 15.04 -20.12
N GLY A 91 -14.37 15.17 -19.86
CA GLY A 91 -13.44 15.80 -20.82
C GLY A 91 -12.47 14.85 -21.52
N CYS A 92 -12.38 13.62 -21.05
CA CYS A 92 -11.34 12.67 -21.40
C CYS A 92 -11.90 11.28 -21.13
N SER A 93 -11.82 10.35 -22.09
CA SER A 93 -12.12 8.93 -21.88
C SER A 93 -11.50 8.52 -20.56
N CYS A 94 -12.32 8.25 -19.54
CA CYS A 94 -11.85 8.25 -18.16
C CYS A 94 -10.54 7.48 -18.00
N PRO A 95 -9.64 7.89 -17.08
CA PRO A 95 -8.68 6.91 -16.61
C PRO A 95 -9.46 5.67 -16.26
N ARG A 96 -8.99 4.51 -16.73
CA ARG A 96 -9.53 3.24 -16.27
C ARG A 96 -9.62 3.40 -14.77
N GLY A 97 -10.85 3.37 -14.25
CA GLY A 97 -11.10 3.55 -12.83
C GLY A 97 -10.47 2.35 -12.19
N ASP A 98 -9.17 2.39 -11.99
CA ASP A 98 -8.32 1.31 -11.55
C ASP A 98 -7.37 1.99 -10.57
N ARG A 99 -7.30 1.44 -9.36
CA ARG A 99 -6.32 1.87 -8.38
C ARG A 99 -5.09 1.00 -8.58
N VAL A 100 -3.92 1.62 -8.49
CA VAL A 100 -2.64 0.90 -8.60
C VAL A 100 -2.01 0.86 -7.23
N TRP A 101 -1.53 -0.32 -6.84
CA TRP A 101 -0.72 -0.54 -5.65
C TRP A 101 0.69 -0.98 -6.05
N LEU A 102 1.68 -0.36 -5.41
CA LEU A 102 3.09 -0.73 -5.53
C LEU A 102 3.60 -1.12 -4.15
N LEU A 103 4.32 -2.23 -4.06
CA LEU A 103 5.16 -2.51 -2.90
C LEU A 103 6.56 -1.95 -3.18
N VAL A 104 6.91 -0.87 -2.51
CA VAL A 104 8.14 -0.11 -2.76
C VAL A 104 9.07 -0.18 -1.56
N PRO A 105 10.40 -0.25 -1.76
CA PRO A 105 11.36 -0.07 -0.67
C PRO A 105 11.18 1.30 -0.01
N VAL A 106 11.31 1.38 1.32
CA VAL A 106 11.12 2.62 2.09
C VAL A 106 12.04 3.75 1.61
N GLU A 107 13.25 3.44 1.18
CA GLU A 107 14.19 4.41 0.61
C GLU A 107 13.68 5.11 -0.67
N ASN A 108 12.70 4.53 -1.35
CA ASN A 108 12.08 5.08 -2.56
C ASN A 108 10.74 5.77 -2.29
N LEU A 109 10.25 5.77 -1.05
CA LEU A 109 8.94 6.30 -0.69
C LEU A 109 8.77 7.76 -1.12
N SER A 110 9.74 8.62 -0.81
CA SER A 110 9.66 10.05 -1.15
C SER A 110 9.57 10.31 -2.65
N PHE A 111 10.21 9.48 -3.47
CA PHE A 111 10.08 9.59 -4.93
C PHE A 111 8.68 9.18 -5.39
N VAL A 112 8.17 8.03 -4.95
CA VAL A 112 6.84 7.60 -5.42
C VAL A 112 5.72 8.52 -4.92
N GLU A 113 5.89 9.12 -3.74
CA GLU A 113 4.99 10.17 -3.24
C GLU A 113 5.01 11.43 -4.11
N SER A 114 6.17 11.82 -4.67
CA SER A 114 6.22 12.94 -5.63
C SER A 114 5.51 12.64 -6.94
N GLU A 115 5.41 11.36 -7.30
CA GLU A 115 4.62 10.89 -8.45
C GLU A 115 3.11 10.79 -8.16
N GLY A 116 2.69 11.15 -6.94
CA GLY A 116 1.29 11.19 -6.51
C GLY A 116 0.80 9.95 -5.76
N PHE A 117 1.67 8.96 -5.52
CA PHE A 117 1.32 7.81 -4.69
C PHE A 117 1.16 8.25 -3.24
N ARG A 118 0.33 7.53 -2.50
CA ARG A 118 0.14 7.70 -1.06
C ARG A 118 0.40 6.37 -0.38
N GLN A 119 1.10 6.40 0.74
CA GLN A 119 1.25 5.21 1.57
C GLN A 119 -0.13 4.65 1.89
N THR A 120 -0.30 3.35 1.64
CA THR A 120 -1.52 2.61 1.93
C THR A 120 -1.16 1.39 2.74
N SER A 121 -2.11 0.96 3.55
CA SER A 121 -1.81 -0.04 4.56
C SER A 121 -2.37 -1.40 4.14
N PRO A 122 -1.57 -2.48 4.22
CA PRO A 122 -2.01 -3.80 3.78
C PRO A 122 -3.21 -4.33 4.57
N GLU A 123 -3.45 -3.82 5.78
CA GLU A 123 -4.66 -4.13 6.53
C GLU A 123 -5.96 -3.72 5.82
N PHE A 124 -5.93 -2.91 4.76
CA PHE A 124 -7.15 -2.63 4.00
C PHE A 124 -7.28 -3.55 2.77
N LEU A 125 -6.28 -4.34 2.40
CA LEU A 125 -6.32 -5.14 1.17
C LEU A 125 -7.12 -6.44 1.35
N CYS A 126 -7.93 -6.85 0.38
CA CYS A 126 -8.66 -8.13 0.42
C CYS A 126 -8.76 -8.81 -0.95
N GLY A 127 -9.01 -10.11 -0.98
CA GLY A 127 -9.35 -10.85 -2.20
C GLY A 127 -10.85 -11.20 -2.29
N SER A 128 -11.54 -11.27 -1.16
CA SER A 128 -12.96 -11.61 -1.05
C SER A 128 -13.57 -11.02 0.23
N ASP A 129 -14.91 -10.95 0.30
CA ASP A 129 -15.62 -10.51 1.51
C ASP A 129 -15.19 -11.29 2.76
N SER A 130 -14.81 -12.57 2.60
CA SER A 130 -14.35 -13.42 3.70
C SER A 130 -12.99 -13.04 4.27
N ASP A 131 -12.24 -12.19 3.59
CA ASP A 131 -10.96 -11.67 4.07
C ASP A 131 -11.18 -10.44 4.94
N CYS A 132 -12.35 -9.80 4.86
CA CYS A 132 -12.66 -8.59 5.60
C CYS A 132 -13.35 -8.89 6.92
N VAL A 133 -12.97 -8.13 7.95
CA VAL A 133 -13.59 -8.14 9.27
C VAL A 133 -13.78 -6.71 9.75
N ALA A 134 -14.84 -6.50 10.52
CA ALA A 134 -15.07 -5.24 11.21
C ALA A 134 -14.23 -5.21 12.48
N VAL A 135 -13.40 -4.18 12.62
CA VAL A 135 -12.69 -3.87 13.85
C VAL A 135 -13.15 -2.52 14.37
N ASP A 136 -13.19 -2.39 15.68
CA ASP A 136 -13.51 -1.14 16.33
C ASP A 136 -12.24 -0.28 16.44
N ASP A 137 -12.41 1.03 16.44
CA ASP A 137 -11.35 1.93 16.90
C ASP A 137 -11.21 1.87 18.43
N CYS A 138 -10.40 2.77 19.00
CA CYS A 138 -10.16 2.78 20.44
C CYS A 138 -11.37 3.06 21.32
N CYS A 139 -12.37 3.75 20.77
CA CYS A 139 -13.54 4.17 21.51
C CYS A 139 -14.68 3.18 21.33
N GLY A 140 -14.73 2.55 20.16
CA GLY A 140 -15.84 1.70 19.77
C GLY A 140 -17.13 2.51 19.62
N CYS A 141 -18.11 1.87 19.02
CA CYS A 141 -19.40 2.50 18.71
C CYS A 141 -20.12 3.07 19.93
N ASP A 142 -19.96 2.42 21.07
CA ASP A 142 -20.66 2.75 22.33
C ASP A 142 -20.12 4.03 22.98
N ARG A 143 -18.97 4.52 22.53
CA ARG A 143 -18.31 5.72 23.07
C ARG A 143 -17.87 6.66 21.95
N GLY A 144 -18.69 6.76 20.92
CA GLY A 144 -18.49 7.70 19.81
C GLY A 144 -17.30 7.44 18.92
N GLY A 145 -16.77 6.21 18.95
CA GLY A 145 -15.87 5.69 17.93
C GLY A 145 -16.65 5.11 16.75
N GLY A 146 -15.90 4.65 15.75
CA GLY A 146 -16.43 3.97 14.56
C GLY A 146 -15.87 2.56 14.39
N ARG A 147 -16.47 1.82 13.45
CA ARG A 147 -15.90 0.56 12.96
C ARG A 147 -15.15 0.82 11.66
N LYS A 148 -14.11 0.03 11.44
CA LYS A 148 -13.37 -0.02 10.19
C LYS A 148 -13.38 -1.44 9.66
N ALA A 149 -13.40 -1.57 8.34
CA ALA A 149 -13.23 -2.85 7.69
C ALA A 149 -11.73 -3.03 7.42
N ILE A 150 -11.17 -4.15 7.85
CA ILE A 150 -9.77 -4.50 7.59
C ILE A 150 -9.68 -5.96 7.18
N ASN A 151 -8.55 -6.34 6.59
CA ASN A 151 -8.16 -7.71 6.37
C ASN A 151 -7.96 -8.42 7.71
N LYS A 152 -8.62 -9.57 7.87
CA LYS A 152 -8.60 -10.40 9.07
C LYS A 152 -7.19 -10.82 9.51
N ASP A 153 -6.26 -10.98 8.56
CA ASP A 153 -4.88 -11.38 8.84
C ASP A 153 -4.09 -10.28 9.56
N TYR A 154 -4.60 -9.04 9.54
CA TYR A 154 -3.97 -7.87 10.13
C TYR A 154 -4.64 -7.39 11.43
N VAL A 155 -5.67 -8.09 11.94
CA VAL A 155 -6.36 -7.73 13.20
C VAL A 155 -5.41 -7.67 14.39
N GLY A 156 -4.42 -8.57 14.45
CA GLY A 156 -3.41 -8.57 15.51
C GLY A 156 -2.60 -7.26 15.51
N LYS A 157 -2.04 -6.90 14.35
CA LYS A 157 -1.27 -5.65 14.17
C LYS A 157 -2.11 -4.41 14.41
N TRP A 158 -3.36 -4.40 13.94
CA TRP A 158 -4.30 -3.31 14.17
C TRP A 158 -4.45 -2.99 15.66
N LYS A 159 -4.59 -4.02 16.50
CA LYS A 159 -4.70 -3.85 17.96
C LYS A 159 -3.42 -3.28 18.60
N GLU A 160 -2.26 -3.59 18.04
CA GLU A 160 -0.97 -3.03 18.51
C GLU A 160 -0.84 -1.55 18.14
N TYR A 161 -1.34 -1.13 16.97
CA TYR A 161 -1.36 0.27 16.53
C TYR A 161 -2.34 1.15 17.31
N LEU A 162 -3.45 0.55 17.73
CA LEU A 162 -4.47 1.21 18.53
C LEU A 162 -3.91 1.50 19.94
N LEU A 163 -3.18 2.61 20.09
CA LEU A 163 -2.63 3.15 21.35
C LEU A 163 -3.75 3.68 22.27
N CYS A 164 -4.80 2.90 22.50
CA CYS A 164 -6.06 3.33 23.12
C CYS A 164 -5.93 3.82 24.56
N GLY A 165 -4.80 3.57 25.22
CA GLY A 165 -4.54 4.07 26.56
C GLY A 165 -4.36 5.59 26.66
N GLN A 166 -4.21 6.31 25.55
CA GLN A 166 -3.83 7.74 25.56
C GLN A 166 -4.87 8.71 24.99
N ALA A 167 -5.92 8.24 24.33
CA ALA A 167 -6.92 9.11 23.69
C ALA A 167 -8.23 9.15 24.50
N PRO A 168 -8.74 10.33 24.91
CA PRO A 168 -10.07 10.44 25.51
C PRO A 168 -11.15 10.17 24.44
N CYS A 169 -12.12 9.31 24.76
CA CYS A 169 -13.23 9.00 23.87
C CYS A 169 -14.39 9.98 24.05
N PRO A 170 -14.81 10.71 23.00
CA PRO A 170 -15.96 11.59 23.08
C PRO A 170 -17.23 10.77 23.24
N GLY A 171 -18.06 11.05 24.25
CA GLY A 171 -19.37 10.42 24.36
C GLY A 171 -20.29 10.91 23.24
N VAL A 172 -20.46 10.13 22.17
CA VAL A 172 -21.38 10.43 21.05
C VAL A 172 -22.52 9.39 21.05
N PRO A 173 -23.76 9.76 20.68
CA PRO A 173 -24.89 8.83 20.61
C PRO A 173 -24.65 7.65 19.64
N LEU A 174 -25.11 6.46 20.03
CA LEU A 174 -25.01 5.15 19.35
C LEU A 174 -25.64 5.05 17.93
N ASP A 175 -26.18 6.13 17.39
CA ASP A 175 -26.88 6.16 16.10
C ASP A 175 -25.97 6.65 14.94
N GLU A 176 -24.65 6.70 15.16
CA GLU A 176 -23.65 6.98 14.12
C GLU A 176 -23.69 5.90 13.01
N PRO A 177 -23.86 6.29 11.73
CA PRO A 177 -23.95 5.35 10.60
C PRO A 177 -22.73 4.41 10.49
N GLY A 178 -21.54 4.87 10.88
CA GLY A 178 -20.28 4.11 10.86
C GLY A 178 -20.21 2.88 11.79
N CYS A 179 -21.29 2.58 12.50
CA CYS A 179 -21.41 1.45 13.41
C CYS A 179 -22.42 0.38 12.98
N ARG A 180 -23.21 0.65 11.92
CA ARG A 180 -24.21 -0.27 11.38
C ARG A 180 -23.88 -0.52 9.92
N GLY A 181 -23.36 -1.70 9.63
CA GLY A 181 -23.02 -2.09 8.27
C GLY A 181 -22.39 -3.47 8.21
N ALA A 182 -22.21 -3.96 7.00
CA ALA A 182 -21.44 -5.15 6.72
C ALA A 182 -20.05 -4.76 6.21
N VAL A 183 -19.08 -5.64 6.41
CA VAL A 183 -17.79 -5.52 5.72
C VAL A 183 -17.88 -6.22 4.39
N ARG A 184 -17.35 -5.57 3.35
CA ARG A 184 -17.21 -6.14 2.02
C ARG A 184 -15.84 -5.89 1.47
N CYS A 185 -15.40 -6.79 0.61
CA CYS A 185 -14.26 -6.57 -0.23
C CYS A 185 -14.71 -5.89 -1.51
N VAL A 186 -14.53 -4.58 -1.57
CA VAL A 186 -14.88 -3.77 -2.73
C VAL A 186 -13.57 -3.31 -3.34
N VAL A 187 -13.28 -3.74 -4.57
CA VAL A 187 -12.07 -3.31 -5.30
C VAL A 187 -10.78 -3.72 -4.56
N ASN A 188 -10.76 -4.92 -3.98
CA ASN A 188 -9.66 -5.39 -3.13
C ASN A 188 -9.35 -4.48 -1.93
N GLU A 189 -10.32 -3.67 -1.51
CA GLU A 189 -10.28 -2.92 -0.27
C GLU A 189 -11.40 -3.38 0.65
N CYS A 190 -11.07 -3.64 1.92
CA CYS A 190 -12.06 -3.88 2.95
C CYS A 190 -12.76 -2.57 3.26
N VAL A 191 -14.04 -2.50 2.93
CA VAL A 191 -14.88 -1.33 3.16
C VAL A 191 -16.08 -1.70 4.03
N PHE A 192 -16.54 -0.72 4.80
CA PHE A 192 -17.83 -0.79 5.49
C PHE A 192 -18.92 -0.34 4.51
N VAL A 193 -19.93 -1.20 4.28
CA VAL A 193 -21.13 -0.87 3.50
C VAL A 193 -22.32 -0.82 4.43
N GLU A 194 -23.09 0.25 4.37
CA GLU A 194 -24.36 0.42 5.11
C GLU A 194 -25.50 -0.41 4.51
#